data_AF-Q4K981-F1
#
_entry.id   AF-Q4K981-F1
#
_cell.length_a   1.000
_cell.length_b   1.000
_cell.length_c   1.000
_cell.angle_alpha   90.00
_cell.angle_beta   90.00
_cell.angle_gamma   90.00
#
_symmetry.space_group_name_H-M   'P 1'
#
loop_
_entity.id
_entity.type
_entity.pdbx_description
1 polymer ?
#
loop_
_entity_poly.entity_id
_entity_poly.type
_entity_poly.pdbx_seq_one_letter_code
_entity_poly.pdbx_strand_id
1 'polypeptide(L)'
;MGTGARHGPEKIGTLRGLDPPTGHGMLSVAASPRPGLRRALVLWLYAVGAGHLLAGLLLTWAGHSGLFNDYLAGIEQAFWGAAAPAPARAQQIWWLGLFGATLQSYSLFLLGLVHLGNRLRAPAAWAWLMAGIVLWAPQDMWLSWQMNMTAHLWIDSFALLVLLPPLLWLQRHDRRTSRLPS
;
A
#
# COMPACT_ATOMS: atom_id res chain seq x y z
N MET A 1 52.56 -37.06 -45.44
CA MET A 1 53.74 -37.54 -44.68
C MET A 1 54.96 -36.84 -45.28
N GLY A 2 55.61 -35.94 -44.53
CA GLY A 2 56.73 -35.10 -45.04
C GLY A 2 56.69 -33.66 -44.52
N THR A 3 57.21 -33.49 -43.32
CA THR A 3 57.34 -32.27 -42.50
C THR A 3 58.58 -31.44 -42.84
N GLY A 4 58.51 -30.10 -42.66
CA GLY A 4 59.68 -29.20 -42.51
C GLY A 4 59.27 -27.74 -42.71
N ALA A 5 59.01 -26.90 -41.69
CA ALA A 5 59.90 -26.32 -40.66
C ALA A 5 60.48 -24.93 -41.03
N ARG A 6 59.98 -23.94 -40.29
CA ARG A 6 60.65 -22.77 -39.67
C ARG A 6 61.01 -21.50 -40.46
N HIS A 7 60.64 -20.41 -39.77
CA HIS A 7 61.35 -19.14 -39.53
C HIS A 7 61.31 -18.04 -40.59
N GLY A 8 60.64 -16.94 -40.24
CA GLY A 8 60.77 -15.63 -40.88
C GLY A 8 61.95 -14.82 -40.35
N PRO A 9 62.00 -13.53 -40.73
CA PRO A 9 62.30 -12.51 -39.74
C PRO A 9 61.32 -11.33 -39.77
N GLU A 10 61.08 -10.82 -38.57
CA GLU A 10 60.38 -9.58 -38.24
C GLU A 10 60.93 -8.38 -39.00
N LYS A 11 60.03 -7.54 -39.53
CA LYS A 11 60.35 -6.14 -39.85
C LYS A 11 59.83 -5.23 -38.74
N ILE A 12 60.83 -4.64 -38.10
CA ILE A 12 60.86 -3.54 -37.14
C ILE A 12 59.90 -2.39 -37.48
N GLY A 13 59.07 -2.06 -36.48
CA GLY A 13 58.87 -0.70 -35.97
C GLY A 13 58.37 0.38 -36.92
N THR A 14 57.06 0.62 -36.93
CA THR A 14 56.51 1.95 -37.21
C THR A 14 55.84 2.49 -35.96
N LEU A 15 56.39 3.59 -35.46
CA LEU A 15 56.03 4.30 -34.25
C LEU A 15 54.57 4.80 -34.33
N ARG A 16 53.72 4.23 -33.49
CA ARG A 16 52.35 4.69 -33.23
C ARG A 16 52.41 5.85 -32.25
N GLY A 17 52.40 7.07 -32.78
CA GLY A 17 52.37 8.32 -32.01
C GLY A 17 50.94 8.80 -31.74
N LEU A 18 50.50 8.60 -30.50
CA LEU A 18 49.66 9.48 -29.67
C LEU A 18 48.26 9.89 -30.20
N ASP A 19 47.27 9.04 -29.91
CA ASP A 19 45.89 9.49 -29.67
C ASP A 19 45.80 10.16 -28.28
N PRO A 20 45.16 11.34 -28.12
CA PRO A 20 44.94 11.93 -26.80
C PRO A 20 43.89 11.15 -26.01
N PRO A 21 44.05 11.00 -24.67
CA PRO A 21 43.07 10.31 -23.85
C PRO A 21 41.80 11.15 -23.68
N THR A 22 40.71 10.71 -24.30
CA THR A 22 39.34 11.18 -24.00
C THR A 22 38.91 10.62 -22.64
N GLY A 23 39.32 11.32 -21.58
CA GLY A 23 39.06 10.96 -20.20
C GLY A 23 38.23 12.01 -19.46
N HIS A 24 36.99 12.24 -19.88
CA HIS A 24 35.98 12.79 -18.98
C HIS A 24 34.90 11.74 -18.78
N GLY A 25 35.17 10.86 -17.82
CA GLY A 25 34.16 10.10 -17.12
C GLY A 25 33.18 11.06 -16.47
N MET A 26 32.14 11.43 -17.20
CA MET A 26 30.89 11.80 -16.58
C MET A 26 30.35 10.52 -15.96
N LEU A 27 30.58 10.40 -14.65
CA LEU A 27 29.78 9.55 -13.80
C LEU A 27 28.32 9.92 -14.07
N SER A 28 27.67 9.13 -14.94
CA SER A 28 26.23 9.07 -15.02
C SER A 28 25.79 8.60 -13.65
N VAL A 29 25.51 9.56 -12.77
CA VAL A 29 24.73 9.31 -11.56
C VAL A 29 23.40 8.82 -12.10
N ALA A 30 23.27 7.50 -12.20
CA ALA A 30 22.06 6.83 -12.62
C ALA A 30 20.94 7.39 -11.75
N ALA A 31 20.09 8.23 -12.34
CA ALA A 31 18.94 8.78 -11.65
C ALA A 31 18.16 7.59 -11.08
N SER A 32 18.00 7.55 -9.75
CA SER A 32 17.24 6.49 -9.08
C SER A 32 15.96 6.25 -9.86
N PRO A 33 15.71 5.04 -10.41
CA PRO A 33 14.53 4.79 -11.21
C PRO A 33 13.32 5.13 -10.36
N ARG A 34 12.57 6.18 -10.75
CA ARG A 34 11.30 6.48 -10.10
C ARG A 34 10.51 5.19 -10.06
N PRO A 35 10.00 4.74 -8.89
CA PRO A 35 9.16 3.56 -8.86
C PRO A 35 8.03 3.81 -9.85
N GLY A 36 7.90 2.96 -10.87
CA GLY A 36 6.82 3.08 -11.84
C GLY A 36 5.50 3.17 -11.10
N LEU A 37 4.55 3.99 -11.59
CA LEU A 37 3.30 4.33 -10.90
C LEU A 37 2.61 3.11 -10.26
N ARG A 38 2.56 1.97 -10.97
CA ARG A 38 2.05 0.71 -10.41
C ARG A 38 2.70 0.30 -9.10
N ARG A 39 4.04 0.32 -9.04
CA ARG A 39 4.80 -0.05 -7.84
C ARG A 39 4.48 0.90 -6.69
N ALA A 40 4.40 2.20 -6.96
CA ALA A 40 4.03 3.19 -5.95
C ALA A 40 2.62 2.93 -5.39
N LEU A 41 1.63 2.66 -6.25
CA LEU A 41 0.26 2.35 -5.82
C LEU A 41 0.16 1.03 -5.05
N VAL A 42 0.92 0.01 -5.43
CA VAL A 42 0.98 -1.25 -4.66
C VAL A 42 1.62 -1.04 -3.29
N LEU A 43 2.72 -0.28 -3.23
CA LEU A 43 3.35 0.07 -1.95
C LEU A 43 2.42 0.89 -1.05
N TRP A 44 1.65 1.81 -1.65
CA TRP A 44 0.59 2.54 -0.95
C TRP A 44 -0.44 1.58 -0.35
N LEU A 45 -0.96 0.62 -1.11
CA LEU A 45 -1.93 -0.35 -0.58
C LEU A 45 -1.36 -1.25 0.51
N TYR A 46 -0.08 -1.62 0.42
CA TYR A 46 0.61 -2.31 1.52
C TYR A 46 0.71 -1.43 2.77
N ALA A 47 1.09 -0.16 2.61
CA ALA A 47 1.17 0.78 3.72
C ALA A 47 -0.21 0.97 4.38
N VAL A 48 -1.27 1.05 3.59
CA VAL A 48 -2.64 1.13 4.12
C VAL A 48 -3.03 -0.15 4.85
N GLY A 49 -2.78 -1.34 4.29
CA GLY A 49 -3.08 -2.61 4.98
C GLY A 49 -2.29 -2.77 6.29
N ALA A 50 -1.01 -2.38 6.30
CA ALA A 50 -0.20 -2.36 7.51
C ALA A 50 -0.71 -1.33 8.53
N GLY A 51 -1.15 -0.16 8.07
CA GLY A 51 -1.78 0.87 8.89
C GLY A 51 -3.05 0.36 9.58
N HIS A 52 -3.92 -0.36 8.86
CA HIS A 52 -5.10 -0.98 9.47
C HIS A 52 -4.72 -2.06 10.49
N LEU A 53 -3.67 -2.86 10.23
CA LEU A 53 -3.19 -3.86 11.18
C LEU A 53 -2.69 -3.21 12.47
N LEU A 54 -1.89 -2.15 12.36
CA LEU A 54 -1.39 -1.39 13.50
C LEU A 54 -2.54 -0.70 14.26
N ALA A 55 -3.48 -0.08 13.54
CA ALA A 55 -4.68 0.50 14.14
C ALA A 55 -5.48 -0.57 14.90
N GLY A 56 -5.71 -1.74 14.30
CA GLY A 56 -6.40 -2.86 14.94
C GLY A 56 -5.70 -3.34 16.21
N LEU A 57 -4.36 -3.41 16.21
CA LEU A 57 -3.58 -3.71 17.41
C LEU A 57 -3.75 -2.64 18.51
N LEU A 58 -3.71 -1.36 18.13
CA LEU A 58 -3.93 -0.26 19.07
C LEU A 58 -5.35 -0.29 19.65
N LEU A 59 -6.37 -0.50 18.82
CA LEU A 59 -7.76 -0.59 19.28
C LEU A 59 -7.97 -1.76 20.26
N THR A 60 -7.38 -2.93 19.95
CA THR A 60 -7.49 -4.13 20.81
C THR A 60 -6.83 -3.95 22.16
N TRP A 61 -5.60 -3.41 22.19
CA TRP A 61 -4.78 -3.44 23.40
C TRP A 61 -4.72 -2.12 24.16
N ALA A 62 -4.89 -0.99 23.46
CA ALA A 62 -4.79 0.35 24.03
C ALA A 62 -6.17 1.02 24.25
N GLY A 63 -7.28 0.32 24.04
CA GLY A 63 -8.63 0.88 24.24
C GLY A 63 -8.92 1.41 25.65
N HIS A 64 -8.25 0.87 26.68
CA HIS A 64 -8.34 1.33 28.06
C HIS A 64 -7.40 2.50 28.39
N SER A 65 -6.51 2.86 27.45
CA SER A 65 -5.60 3.98 27.64
C SER A 65 -6.30 5.31 27.37
N GLY A 66 -5.69 6.42 27.80
CA GLY A 66 -6.20 7.76 27.53
C GLY A 66 -6.21 8.16 26.04
N LEU A 67 -5.59 7.36 25.15
CA LEU A 67 -5.45 7.65 23.72
C LEU A 67 -6.79 7.85 23.01
N PHE A 68 -7.83 7.13 23.44
CA PHE A 68 -9.15 7.15 22.81
C PHE A 68 -10.18 7.97 23.59
N ASN A 69 -9.76 8.73 24.62
CA ASN A 69 -10.71 9.43 25.49
C ASN A 69 -11.57 10.44 24.73
N ASP A 70 -10.97 11.25 23.84
CA ASP A 70 -11.69 12.25 23.06
C ASP A 70 -12.67 11.61 22.07
N TYR A 71 -12.24 10.51 21.44
CA TYR A 71 -13.09 9.72 20.54
C TYR A 71 -14.30 9.14 21.28
N LEU A 72 -14.06 8.49 22.42
CA LEU A 72 -15.12 7.93 23.26
C LEU A 72 -16.06 9.04 23.77
N ALA A 73 -15.52 10.18 24.20
CA ALA A 73 -16.33 11.32 24.62
C ALA A 73 -17.22 11.84 23.48
N GLY A 74 -16.75 11.82 22.23
CA GLY A 74 -17.57 12.12 21.06
C GLY A 74 -18.76 11.16 20.91
N ILE A 75 -18.53 9.85 21.08
CA ILE A 75 -19.61 8.85 21.08
C ILE A 75 -20.59 9.11 22.22
N GLU A 76 -20.08 9.31 23.44
CA GLU A 76 -20.92 9.59 24.61
C GLU A 76 -21.77 10.84 24.39
N GLN A 77 -21.20 11.91 23.80
CA GLN A 77 -21.94 13.13 23.49
C GLN A 77 -23.10 12.89 22.52
N ALA A 78 -22.95 12.03 21.51
CA ALA A 78 -24.05 11.80 20.56
C ALA A 78 -25.15 10.88 21.11
N PHE A 79 -24.79 9.91 21.95
CA PHE A 79 -25.76 8.96 22.48
C PHE A 79 -26.41 9.42 23.79
N TRP A 80 -25.68 10.17 24.61
CA TRP A 80 -26.10 10.58 25.96
C TRP A 80 -26.18 12.10 26.15
N GLY A 81 -25.59 12.91 25.25
CA GLY A 81 -25.52 14.37 25.40
C GLY A 81 -24.55 14.85 26.49
N ALA A 82 -23.89 13.92 27.17
CA ALA A 82 -22.97 14.13 28.28
C ALA A 82 -22.11 12.86 28.47
N ALA A 83 -21.33 12.79 29.54
CA ALA A 83 -20.58 11.58 29.90
C ALA A 83 -21.52 10.39 30.10
N ALA A 84 -21.17 9.25 29.52
CA ALA A 84 -21.98 8.03 29.66
C ALA A 84 -21.86 7.42 31.06
N PRO A 85 -22.88 6.66 31.50
CA PRO A 85 -22.76 5.83 32.70
C PRO A 85 -21.54 4.90 32.62
N ALA A 86 -20.84 4.69 33.74
CA ALA A 86 -19.60 3.93 33.77
C ALA A 86 -19.68 2.53 33.10
N PRO A 87 -20.76 1.74 33.27
CA PRO A 87 -20.90 0.46 32.56
C PRO A 87 -20.99 0.62 31.03
N ALA A 88 -21.63 1.68 30.54
CA ALA A 88 -21.73 1.94 29.11
C ALA A 88 -20.37 2.32 28.52
N ARG A 89 -19.56 3.11 29.24
CA ARG A 89 -18.18 3.40 28.82
C ARG A 89 -17.31 2.13 28.81
N ALA A 90 -17.41 1.29 29.84
CA ALA A 90 -16.70 0.01 29.87
C ALA A 90 -17.09 -0.88 28.68
N GLN A 91 -18.39 -0.91 28.33
CA GLN A 91 -18.88 -1.60 27.14
C GLN A 91 -18.34 -1.00 25.84
N GLN A 92 -18.23 0.32 25.70
CA GLN A 92 -17.65 0.95 24.50
C GLN A 92 -16.17 0.57 24.34
N ILE A 93 -15.40 0.55 25.42
CA ILE A 93 -13.99 0.13 25.39
C ILE A 93 -13.89 -1.35 25.00
N TRP A 94 -14.77 -2.20 25.53
CA TRP A 94 -14.83 -3.60 25.14
C TRP A 94 -15.15 -3.77 23.65
N TRP A 95 -16.12 -3.01 23.12
CA TRP A 95 -16.46 -3.00 21.69
C TRP A 95 -15.29 -2.54 20.82
N LEU A 96 -14.57 -1.50 21.26
CA LEU A 96 -13.37 -1.02 20.57
C LEU A 96 -12.32 -2.13 20.47
N GLY A 97 -12.13 -2.88 21.57
CA GLY A 97 -11.20 -3.99 21.61
C GLY A 97 -11.57 -5.13 20.65
N LEU A 98 -12.86 -5.49 20.64
CA LEU A 98 -13.40 -6.52 19.77
C LEU A 98 -13.30 -6.11 18.28
N PHE A 99 -13.67 -4.87 17.97
CA PHE A 99 -13.53 -4.32 16.62
C PHE A 99 -12.07 -4.28 16.17
N GLY A 100 -11.15 -3.92 17.08
CA GLY A 100 -9.72 -3.99 16.82
C GLY A 100 -9.25 -5.39 16.40
N ALA A 101 -9.75 -6.44 17.06
CA ALA A 101 -9.37 -7.82 16.74
C ALA A 101 -9.91 -8.25 15.37
N THR A 102 -11.15 -7.85 15.04
CA THR A 102 -11.73 -8.03 13.71
C THR A 102 -10.90 -7.31 12.65
N LEU A 103 -10.50 -6.07 12.92
CA LEU A 103 -9.71 -5.24 12.01
C LEU A 103 -8.33 -5.85 11.73
N GLN A 104 -7.68 -6.46 12.73
CA GLN A 104 -6.43 -7.18 12.53
C GLN A 104 -6.57 -8.33 11.53
N SER A 105 -7.58 -9.19 11.72
CA SER A 105 -7.87 -10.31 10.81
C SER A 105 -8.19 -9.81 9.39
N TYR A 106 -9.06 -8.80 9.28
CA TYR A 106 -9.39 -8.18 8.00
C TYR A 106 -8.15 -7.60 7.29
N SER A 107 -7.25 -6.98 8.04
CA SER A 107 -6.00 -6.42 7.52
C SER A 107 -5.09 -7.49 6.93
N LEU A 108 -5.04 -8.69 7.51
CA LEU A 108 -4.30 -9.82 6.92
C LEU A 108 -4.89 -10.25 5.58
N PHE A 109 -6.21 -10.28 5.43
CA PHE A 109 -6.85 -10.56 4.15
C PHE A 109 -6.61 -9.45 3.13
N LEU A 110 -6.67 -8.18 3.53
CA LEU A 110 -6.32 -7.05 2.68
C LEU A 110 -4.87 -7.17 2.17
N LEU A 111 -3.91 -7.39 3.07
CA LEU A 111 -2.49 -7.58 2.73
C LEU A 111 -2.29 -8.79 1.82
N GLY A 112 -3.00 -9.89 2.07
CA GLY A 112 -3.01 -11.08 1.23
C GLY A 112 -3.50 -10.78 -0.19
N LEU A 113 -4.63 -10.07 -0.34
CA LEU A 113 -5.15 -9.68 -1.65
C LEU A 113 -4.22 -8.71 -2.38
N VAL A 114 -3.62 -7.74 -1.68
CA VAL A 114 -2.61 -6.85 -2.26
C VAL A 114 -1.40 -7.66 -2.73
N HIS A 115 -0.96 -8.64 -1.95
CA HIS A 115 0.14 -9.53 -2.31
C HIS A 115 -0.17 -10.38 -3.54
N LEU A 116 -1.33 -11.02 -3.59
CA LEU A 116 -1.76 -11.81 -4.73
C LEU A 116 -1.93 -10.94 -5.98
N GLY A 117 -2.59 -9.78 -5.87
CA GLY A 117 -2.74 -8.83 -6.97
C GLY A 117 -1.39 -8.34 -7.50
N ASN A 118 -0.42 -8.08 -6.61
CA ASN A 118 0.91 -7.68 -7.02
C ASN A 118 1.68 -8.80 -7.73
N ARG A 119 1.72 -10.01 -7.13
CA ARG A 119 2.53 -11.14 -7.60
C ARG A 119 1.96 -11.75 -8.88
N LEU A 120 0.65 -11.98 -8.91
CA LEU A 120 -0.02 -12.65 -10.02
C LEU A 120 -0.50 -11.68 -11.11
N ARG A 121 -0.38 -10.37 -10.89
CA ARG A 121 -0.97 -9.34 -11.78
C ARG A 121 -2.47 -9.57 -12.01
N ALA A 122 -3.16 -10.11 -11.00
CA ALA A 122 -4.54 -10.56 -11.11
C ALA A 122 -5.52 -9.40 -10.91
N PRO A 123 -6.26 -8.95 -11.95
CA PRO A 123 -7.15 -7.79 -11.80
C PRO A 123 -8.35 -8.06 -10.89
N ALA A 124 -8.68 -9.34 -10.67
CA ALA A 124 -9.72 -9.76 -9.74
C ALA A 124 -9.38 -9.39 -8.28
N ALA A 125 -8.10 -9.40 -7.88
CA ALA A 125 -7.70 -9.02 -6.53
C ALA A 125 -8.06 -7.55 -6.24
N TRP A 126 -7.77 -6.65 -7.18
CA TRP A 126 -8.17 -5.23 -7.08
C TRP A 126 -9.69 -5.06 -7.06
N ALA A 127 -10.42 -5.87 -7.85
CA ALA A 127 -11.88 -5.87 -7.87
C ALA A 127 -12.49 -6.26 -6.52
N TRP A 128 -11.95 -7.31 -5.88
CA TRP A 128 -12.41 -7.76 -4.57
C TRP A 128 -12.13 -6.76 -3.45
N LEU A 129 -10.98 -6.07 -3.50
CA LEU A 129 -10.70 -4.96 -2.57
C LEU A 129 -11.72 -3.83 -2.73
N MET A 130 -12.03 -3.42 -3.97
CA MET A 130 -13.06 -2.41 -4.22
C MET A 130 -14.45 -2.88 -3.80
N ALA A 131 -14.82 -4.13 -4.06
CA ALA A 131 -16.10 -4.69 -3.64
C ALA A 131 -16.26 -4.64 -2.12
N GLY A 132 -15.21 -4.97 -1.36
CA GLY A 132 -15.19 -4.82 0.09
C GLY A 132 -15.41 -3.38 0.53
N ILE A 133 -14.72 -2.42 -0.07
CA ILE A 133 -14.85 -0.98 0.25
C ILE A 133 -16.26 -0.46 -0.06
N VAL A 134 -16.80 -0.78 -1.24
CA VAL A 134 -18.14 -0.34 -1.67
C VAL A 134 -19.24 -1.02 -0.87
N LEU A 135 -19.01 -2.23 -0.35
CA LEU A 135 -19.94 -2.87 0.56
C LEU A 135 -19.92 -2.19 1.93
N TRP A 136 -18.72 -1.94 2.49
CA TRP A 136 -18.56 -1.42 3.84
C TRP A 136 -18.96 0.06 3.96
N ALA A 137 -18.37 0.95 3.17
CA ALA A 137 -18.44 2.39 3.42
C ALA A 137 -19.88 2.97 3.42
N PRO A 138 -20.80 2.58 2.51
CA PRO A 138 -22.16 3.10 2.55
C PRO A 138 -22.92 2.75 3.83
N GLN A 139 -22.68 1.55 4.38
CA GLN A 139 -23.32 1.11 5.61
C GLN A 139 -22.77 1.88 6.82
N ASP A 140 -21.45 2.02 6.90
CA ASP A 140 -20.77 2.74 7.98
C ASP A 140 -21.18 4.22 8.01
N MET A 141 -21.16 4.87 6.84
CA MET A 141 -21.59 6.25 6.68
C MET A 141 -23.08 6.44 6.99
N TRP A 142 -23.95 5.50 6.59
CA TRP A 142 -25.39 5.58 6.88
C TRP A 142 -25.67 5.49 8.37
N LEU A 143 -25.03 4.56 9.09
CA LEU A 143 -25.17 4.44 10.54
C LEU A 143 -24.60 5.66 11.27
N SER A 144 -23.46 6.17 10.81
CA SER A 144 -22.84 7.38 11.39
C SER A 144 -23.70 8.62 11.19
N TRP A 145 -24.33 8.76 10.02
CA TRP A 145 -25.26 9.86 9.74
C TRP A 145 -26.45 9.87 10.70
N GLN A 146 -27.04 8.71 11.01
CA GLN A 146 -28.17 8.60 11.95
C GLN A 146 -27.85 9.14 13.35
N MET A 147 -26.59 9.04 13.78
CA MET A 147 -26.12 9.50 15.09
C MET A 147 -25.38 10.84 15.03
N ASN A 148 -25.45 11.56 13.91
CA ASN A 148 -24.76 12.83 13.69
C ASN A 148 -23.23 12.77 13.94
N MET A 149 -22.63 11.61 13.67
CA MET A 149 -21.19 11.36 13.81
C MET A 149 -20.43 11.89 12.59
N THR A 150 -20.29 13.21 12.50
CA THR A 150 -19.67 13.87 11.33
C THR A 150 -18.20 13.48 11.14
N ALA A 151 -17.47 13.19 12.23
CA ALA A 151 -16.09 12.71 12.17
C ALA A 151 -15.95 11.42 11.34
N HIS A 152 -16.86 10.46 11.53
CA HIS A 152 -16.82 9.18 10.80
C HIS A 152 -17.07 9.41 9.31
N LEU A 153 -18.05 10.25 8.96
CA LEU A 153 -18.34 10.58 7.56
C LEU A 153 -17.13 11.18 6.85
N TRP A 154 -16.38 12.05 7.52
CA TRP A 154 -15.15 12.63 6.98
C TRP A 154 -14.05 11.58 6.79
N ILE A 155 -13.84 10.73 7.79
CA ILE A 155 -12.84 9.66 7.74
C ILE A 155 -13.16 8.68 6.61
N ASP A 156 -14.41 8.23 6.50
CA ASP A 156 -14.84 7.28 5.47
C ASP A 156 -14.77 7.89 4.07
N SER A 157 -15.19 9.14 3.91
CA SER A 157 -15.09 9.86 2.63
C SER A 157 -13.63 10.00 2.20
N PHE A 158 -12.73 10.32 3.14
CA PHE A 158 -11.30 10.38 2.87
C PHE A 158 -10.76 9.01 2.47
N ALA A 159 -11.12 7.95 3.19
CA ALA A 159 -10.73 6.57 2.88
C ALA A 159 -11.15 6.17 1.45
N LEU A 160 -12.38 6.48 1.04
CA LEU A 160 -12.87 6.24 -0.32
C LEU A 160 -12.03 6.96 -1.37
N LEU A 161 -11.73 8.25 -1.14
CA LEU A 161 -10.95 9.07 -2.06
C LEU A 161 -9.50 8.59 -2.22
N VAL A 162 -8.87 8.06 -1.16
CA VAL A 162 -7.47 7.62 -1.22
C VAL A 162 -7.30 6.16 -1.63
N LEU A 163 -8.37 5.35 -1.58
CA LEU A 163 -8.33 3.92 -1.91
C LEU A 163 -8.88 3.58 -3.29
N LEU A 164 -10.03 4.15 -3.67
CA LEU A 164 -10.69 3.78 -4.93
C LEU A 164 -9.87 4.16 -6.17
N PRO A 165 -9.26 5.37 -6.29
CA PRO A 165 -8.50 5.73 -7.48
C PRO A 165 -7.29 4.82 -7.74
N PRO A 166 -6.42 4.49 -6.76
CA PRO A 166 -5.36 3.50 -6.94
C PRO A 166 -5.87 2.13 -7.41
N LEU A 167 -6.96 1.63 -6.81
CA LEU A 167 -7.52 0.32 -7.14
C LEU A 167 -8.11 0.28 -8.54
N LEU A 168 -8.85 1.31 -8.94
CA LEU A 168 -9.41 1.45 -10.29
C LEU A 168 -8.28 1.51 -11.34
N TRP A 169 -7.22 2.25 -11.05
CA TRP A 169 -6.06 2.34 -11.94
C TRP A 169 -5.37 0.98 -12.08
N LEU A 170 -5.08 0.29 -10.96
CA LEU A 170 -4.42 -1.02 -10.95
C LEU A 170 -5.26 -2.08 -11.68
N GLN A 171 -6.57 -2.09 -11.47
CA GLN A 171 -7.49 -2.98 -12.16
C GLN A 171 -7.46 -2.77 -13.68
N ARG A 172 -7.53 -1.53 -14.14
CA ARG A 172 -7.49 -1.21 -15.58
C ARG A 172 -6.13 -1.52 -16.19
N HIS A 173 -5.05 -1.18 -15.48
CA HIS A 173 -3.69 -1.45 -15.90
C HIS A 173 -3.46 -2.95 -16.11
N ASP A 174 -3.70 -3.76 -15.08
CA ASP A 174 -3.41 -5.19 -15.15
C ASP A 174 -4.38 -5.92 -16.12
N ARG A 175 -5.65 -5.46 -16.27
CA ARG A 175 -6.57 -6.00 -17.31
C ARG A 175 -6.06 -5.78 -18.73
N ARG A 176 -5.44 -4.63 -19.01
CA ARG A 176 -4.89 -4.33 -20.35
C ARG A 176 -3.68 -5.21 -20.65
N THR A 177 -2.79 -5.36 -19.67
CA THR A 177 -1.60 -6.20 -19.82
C THR A 177 -1.96 -7.68 -20.01
N SER A 178 -2.98 -8.20 -19.33
CA SER A 178 -3.42 -9.59 -19.51
C SER A 178 -4.07 -9.89 -20.87
N ARG A 179 -4.45 -8.88 -21.64
CA ARG A 179 -5.13 -9.04 -22.95
C ARG A 179 -4.19 -8.93 -24.15
N LEU A 180 -2.96 -8.46 -23.96
CA LEU A 180 -1.98 -8.40 -25.04
C LEU A 180 -1.34 -9.79 -25.19
N PRO A 181 -1.40 -10.44 -26.37
CA PRO A 181 -0.64 -11.66 -26.61
C PRO A 181 0.86 -11.33 -26.52
N SER A 182 1.57 -12.11 -25.71
CA SER A 182 3.02 -12.09 -25.51
C SER A 182 3.78 -12.59 -26.73
#